data_AF-A0A7J9TTM4-F1
#
_entry.id   AF-A0A7J9TTM4-F1
#
_cell.length_a   1.000
_cell.length_b   1.000
_cell.length_c   1.000
_cell.angle_alpha   90.00
_cell.angle_beta   90.00
_cell.angle_gamma   90.00
#
_symmetry.space_group_name_H-M   'P 1'
#
loop_
_entity.id
_entity.type
_entity.pdbx_description
1 polymer ?
#
loop_
_entity_poly.entity_id
_entity_poly.type
_entity_poly.pdbx_seq_one_letter_code
_entity_poly.pdbx_strand_id
1 'polypeptide(L)'
;MKYHAEVTIGLKSGMLDPEATTIQKALEHLGFPTDSLEMQKCFVLELDAPSRDEAKSRVDEMCRRLLANPVIHNYDIEIEESG
;
A
#
# COMPACT_ATOMS: atom_id res chain seq x y z
N MET A 1 14.46 -3.06 -19.25
CA MET A 1 13.05 -2.71 -19.49
C MET A 1 12.64 -1.80 -18.36
N LYS A 2 11.76 -0.85 -18.64
CA LYS A 2 11.25 0.06 -17.62
C LYS A 2 9.95 -0.49 -17.08
N TYR A 3 9.74 -0.39 -15.78
CA TYR A 3 8.55 -0.90 -15.11
C TYR A 3 7.92 0.20 -14.26
N HIS A 4 6.60 0.21 -14.23
CA HIS A 4 5.78 0.96 -13.32
C HIS A 4 5.38 0.04 -12.16
N ALA A 5 5.58 0.50 -10.93
CA ALA A 5 5.29 -0.25 -9.73
C ALA A 5 4.38 0.57 -8.81
N GLU A 6 3.29 -0.06 -8.38
CA GLU A 6 2.41 0.47 -7.33
C GLU A 6 2.53 -0.42 -6.10
N VAL A 7 2.81 0.19 -4.95
CA VAL A 7 2.91 -0.47 -3.66
C VAL A 7 1.86 0.10 -2.72
N THR A 8 0.88 -0.72 -2.36
CA THR A 8 -0.15 -0.34 -1.40
C THR A 8 0.21 -0.90 -0.04
N ILE A 9 0.34 -0.05 0.97
CA ILE A 9 0.73 -0.41 2.34
C ILE A 9 -0.45 -0.11 3.28
N GLY A 10 -0.92 -1.15 3.97
CA GLY A 10 -1.99 -1.07 4.96
C GLY A 10 -1.55 -1.62 6.32
N LEU A 11 -2.29 -1.30 7.37
CA LEU A 11 -2.10 -1.92 8.68
C LEU A 11 -2.52 -3.40 8.64
N LYS A 12 -1.85 -4.24 9.43
CA LYS A 12 -2.27 -5.63 9.61
C LYS A 12 -3.65 -5.72 10.27
N SER A 13 -4.39 -6.77 9.95
CA SER A 13 -5.68 -7.07 10.58
C SER A 13 -5.56 -7.10 12.10
N GLY A 14 -6.48 -6.41 12.79
CA GLY A 14 -6.49 -6.29 14.25
C GLY A 14 -5.67 -5.14 14.81
N MET A 15 -4.92 -4.41 13.98
CA MET A 15 -4.33 -3.13 14.37
C MET A 15 -5.40 -2.03 14.31
N LEU A 16 -5.48 -1.23 15.38
CA LEU A 16 -6.36 -0.07 15.41
C LEU A 16 -5.74 1.05 14.57
N ASP A 17 -6.53 1.63 13.69
CA ASP A 17 -6.24 2.89 13.01
C ASP A 17 -7.14 4.00 13.60
N PRO A 18 -6.60 4.84 14.51
CA PRO A 18 -7.38 5.92 15.13
C PRO A 18 -7.85 6.97 14.11
N GLU A 19 -7.10 7.18 13.03
CA GLU A 19 -7.42 8.17 12.00
C GLU A 19 -8.58 7.66 11.14
N ALA A 20 -8.50 6.42 10.67
CA ALA A 20 -9.59 5.76 9.93
C ALA A 20 -10.90 5.75 10.75
N THR A 21 -10.80 5.42 12.04
CA THR A 21 -11.95 5.42 12.97
C THR A 21 -12.57 6.81 13.10
N THR A 22 -11.74 7.86 13.14
CA THR A 22 -12.22 9.24 13.25
C THR A 22 -12.94 9.68 11.98
N ILE A 23 -12.40 9.33 10.81
CA ILE A 23 -12.99 9.62 9.51
C ILE A 23 -14.32 8.87 9.34
N GLN A 24 -14.37 7.59 9.70
CA GLN A 24 -15.60 6.79 9.63
C GLN A 24 -16.74 7.45 10.42
N LYS A 25 -16.49 7.88 11.66
CA LYS A 25 -17.48 8.60 12.48
C LYS A 25 -17.93 9.91 11.85
N ALA A 26 -16.99 10.64 11.22
CA ALA A 26 -17.33 11.87 10.53
C ALA A 26 -18.24 11.61 9.32
N LEU A 27 -17.99 10.55 8.55
CA LEU A 27 -18.86 10.12 7.44
C LEU A 27 -20.26 9.73 7.93
N GLU A 28 -20.35 8.96 9.01
CA GLU A 28 -21.63 8.61 9.64
C GLU A 28 -22.44 9.85 10.03
N HIS A 29 -21.81 10.84 10.67
CA HIS A 29 -22.46 12.11 11.03
C HIS A 29 -22.94 12.92 9.81
N LEU A 30 -22.29 12.76 8.66
CA LEU A 30 -22.69 13.38 7.40
C LEU A 30 -23.78 12.58 6.65
N GLY A 31 -24.23 11.45 7.19
CA GLY A 31 -25.25 10.59 6.58
C GLY A 31 -24.70 9.56 5.59
N PHE A 32 -23.40 9.26 5.64
CA PHE A 32 -22.74 8.23 4.83
C PHE A 32 -22.25 7.08 5.74
N PRO A 33 -23.14 6.21 6.23
CA PRO A 33 -22.72 5.07 7.03
C PRO A 33 -21.88 4.09 6.20
N THR A 34 -20.79 3.60 6.77
CA THR A 34 -19.88 2.64 6.14
C THR A 34 -19.55 1.52 7.12
N ASP A 35 -19.65 0.26 6.68
CA ASP A 35 -19.41 -0.91 7.53
C ASP A 35 -17.94 -1.01 8.00
N SER A 36 -17.00 -0.62 7.14
CA SER A 36 -15.57 -0.55 7.44
C SER A 36 -14.90 0.58 6.67
N LEU A 37 -13.85 1.14 7.27
CA LEU A 37 -12.96 2.10 6.63
C LEU A 37 -11.53 1.75 7.01
N GLU A 38 -10.66 1.67 6.02
CA GLU A 38 -9.22 1.45 6.19
C GLU A 38 -8.46 2.56 5.47
N MET A 39 -7.33 2.98 6.05
CA MET A 39 -6.39 3.88 5.40
C MET A 39 -5.18 3.11 4.92
N GLN A 40 -4.77 3.41 3.69
CA GLN A 40 -3.63 2.78 3.03
C GLN A 40 -2.75 3.85 2.40
N LYS A 41 -1.44 3.58 2.33
CA LYS A 41 -0.46 4.42 1.64
C LYS A 41 -0.07 3.78 0.33
N CYS A 42 -0.22 4.48 -0.78
CA CYS A 42 0.27 4.02 -2.08
C CYS A 42 1.59 4.72 -2.43
N PHE A 43 2.61 3.92 -2.80
CA PHE A 43 3.83 4.41 -3.41
C PHE A 43 3.83 4.02 -4.89
N VAL A 44 4.00 5.03 -5.74
CA VAL A 44 4.08 4.85 -7.19
C VAL A 44 5.49 5.17 -7.62
N LEU A 45 6.17 4.24 -8.28
CA LEU A 45 7.56 4.39 -8.68
C LEU A 45 7.85 3.73 -10.02
N GLU A 46 8.82 4.27 -10.73
CA GLU A 46 9.36 3.67 -11.95
C GLU A 46 10.76 3.11 -11.68
N LEU A 47 11.07 1.95 -12.26
CA LEU A 47 12.40 1.34 -12.14
C LEU A 47 12.81 0.58 -13.39
N ASP A 48 14.11 0.58 -13.66
CA ASP A 48 14.71 -0.28 -14.67
C ASP A 48 15.00 -1.67 -14.08
N ALA A 49 14.55 -2.71 -14.79
CA ALA A 49 14.88 -4.09 -14.46
C ALA A 49 15.06 -4.97 -15.72
N PRO A 50 15.78 -6.10 -15.59
CA PRO A 50 15.93 -7.08 -16.66
C PRO A 50 14.69 -7.94 -16.90
N SER A 51 13.74 -7.99 -15.97
CA SER A 51 12.49 -8.73 -16.07
C SER A 51 11.47 -8.22 -15.05
N ARG A 52 10.20 -8.61 -15.22
CA ARG A 52 9.13 -8.31 -14.26
C ARG A 52 9.42 -8.90 -12.88
N ASP A 53 9.98 -10.11 -12.82
CA ASP A 53 10.31 -10.78 -11.54
C ASP A 53 11.44 -10.05 -10.81
N GLU A 54 12.46 -9.58 -11.54
CA GLU A 54 13.54 -8.76 -10.99
C GLU A 54 13.00 -7.40 -10.49
N ALA A 55 12.11 -6.77 -11.24
CA ALA A 55 11.44 -5.54 -10.81
C ALA A 55 10.68 -5.77 -9.49
N LYS A 56 9.85 -6.83 -9.45
CA LYS A 56 9.09 -7.20 -8.24
C LYS A 56 10.01 -7.47 -7.05
N SER A 57 11.09 -8.22 -7.25
CA SER A 57 12.03 -8.54 -6.16
C SER A 57 12.73 -7.30 -5.61
N ARG A 58 13.08 -6.34 -6.46
CA ARG A 58 13.67 -5.07 -6.02
C ARG A 58 12.68 -4.22 -5.23
N VAL A 59 11.44 -4.14 -5.69
CA VAL A 59 10.38 -3.41 -4.99
C VAL A 59 10.06 -4.07 -3.64
N ASP A 60 10.01 -5.41 -3.58
CA ASP A 60 9.85 -6.14 -2.31
C ASP A 60 10.98 -5.81 -1.32
N GLU A 61 12.23 -5.75 -1.80
CA GLU A 61 13.36 -5.35 -0.96
C GLU A 61 13.21 -3.92 -0.43
N MET A 62 12.77 -2.98 -1.28
CA MET A 62 12.48 -1.59 -0.87
C MET A 62 11.40 -1.56 0.22
N CYS A 63 10.33 -2.34 0.07
CA CYS A 63 9.26 -2.44 1.06
C CYS A 63 9.80 -2.94 2.41
N ARG A 64 10.55 -4.03 2.41
CA ARG A 64 11.06 -4.66 3.64
C ARG A 64 12.09 -3.81 4.36
N ARG A 65 12.88 -3.02 3.61
CA ARG A 65 13.97 -2.22 4.17
C ARG A 65 13.53 -0.82 4.60
N LEU A 66 12.52 -0.25 3.95
CA LEU A 66 12.19 1.17 4.14
C LEU A 66 10.70 1.48 4.12
N LEU A 67 9.95 1.02 3.12
CA LEU A 67 8.59 1.54 2.89
C LEU A 67 7.56 0.97 3.89
N ALA A 68 7.73 -0.28 4.32
CA ALA A 68 6.83 -0.96 5.23
C ALA A 68 7.52 -1.30 6.56
N ASN A 69 6.80 -1.15 7.67
CA ASN A 69 7.20 -1.73 8.93
C ASN A 69 6.64 -3.16 9.03
N PRO A 70 7.49 -4.21 9.03
CA PRO A 70 7.04 -5.59 8.97
C PRO A 70 6.27 -6.05 10.21
N VAL A 71 6.34 -5.31 11.32
CA VAL A 71 5.60 -5.63 12.54
C VAL A 71 4.12 -5.29 12.37
N ILE A 72 3.82 -4.12 11.81
CA ILE A 72 2.47 -3.53 11.83
C ILE A 72 1.83 -3.38 10.44
N HIS A 73 2.59 -3.43 9.35
CA HIS A 73 2.08 -3.28 7.99
C HIS A 73 2.05 -4.60 7.21
N ASN A 74 1.07 -4.70 6.33
CA ASN A 74 1.10 -5.55 5.14
C ASN A 74 1.23 -4.67 3.90
N TYR A 75 1.69 -5.22 2.79
CA TYR A 75 1.73 -4.51 1.52
C TYR A 75 1.48 -5.43 0.33
N ASP A 76 0.93 -4.84 -0.73
CA ASP A 76 0.71 -5.46 -2.02
C ASP A 76 1.55 -4.72 -3.07
N ILE A 77 2.08 -5.46 -4.04
CA ILE A 77 2.94 -4.93 -5.11
C ILE A 77 2.35 -5.31 -6.46
N GLU A 78 2.03 -4.29 -7.26
CA GLU A 78 1.63 -4.42 -8.65
C GLU A 78 2.77 -3.91 -9.54
N ILE A 79 3.09 -4.68 -10.60
CA ILE A 79 4.15 -4.35 -11.55
C ILE A 79 3.62 -4.47 -12.97
N GLU A 80 3.81 -3.40 -13.74
CA GLU A 80 3.46 -3.28 -15.15
C GLU A 80 4.68 -2.83 -15.96
N GLU A 81 4.83 -3.32 -17.20
CA GLU A 81 5.89 -2.85 -18.08
C GLU A 81 5.53 -1.46 -18.64
N SER A 82 6.43 -0.51 -18.46
CA SER A 82 6.32 0.81 -19.08
C SER A 82 6.92 0.70 -20.48
N GLY A 83 6.05 0.72 -21.50
CA GLY A 83 6.44 0.61 -22.91
C GLY A 83 7.39 1.70 -23.40
#